data_AF-A0A1V1TNX0-F1
#
_entry.id   AF-A0A1V1TNX0-F1
#
_cell.length_a   1.000
_cell.length_b   1.000
_cell.length_c   1.000
_cell.angle_alpha   90.00
_cell.angle_beta   90.00
_cell.angle_gamma   90.00
#
_symmetry.space_group_name_H-M   'P 1'
#
loop_
_entity.id
_entity.type
_entity.pdbx_description
1 polymer ?
#
loop_
_entity_poly.entity_id
_entity_poly.type
_entity_poly.pdbx_seq_one_letter_code
_entity_poly.pdbx_strand_id
1 'polypeptide(L)'
;MTSAQSQHQAKREGDISDSFMSLSGGSRPPLPERFLDLKRSLVAGHEDRVIASWQRLLARLKEENGILAKDGSKVIPSVEFSNLEKDLARLHSEIKKRGVAVIRGVIPEEDARAYKDDIEEYVRQNPSTRGRSHARIMSDYLSNLKSSFPTGQSSSIRAVLVKPANSS
;
A
#
# COMPACT_ATOMS: atom_id res chain seq x y z
N MET A 1 -14.88 -7.05 -47.91
CA MET A 1 -14.55 -6.32 -46.68
C MET A 1 -14.81 -7.28 -45.53
N THR A 2 -13.77 -7.84 -44.93
CA THR A 2 -13.88 -8.91 -43.94
C THR A 2 -13.18 -8.46 -42.68
N SER A 3 -13.96 -8.24 -41.62
CA SER A 3 -13.52 -7.82 -40.29
C SER A 3 -12.91 -9.01 -39.54
N ALA A 4 -11.64 -8.91 -39.16
CA ALA A 4 -11.00 -9.86 -38.25
C ALA A 4 -11.18 -9.37 -36.80
N GLN A 5 -12.00 -10.08 -36.05
CA GLN A 5 -12.24 -9.86 -34.62
C GLN A 5 -10.99 -10.28 -33.81
N SER A 6 -10.43 -9.37 -33.02
CA SER A 6 -9.40 -9.70 -32.04
C SER A 6 -10.02 -10.43 -30.85
N GLN A 7 -9.73 -11.72 -30.69
CA GLN A 7 -10.11 -12.50 -29.52
C GLN A 7 -9.34 -12.00 -28.29
N HIS A 8 -10.07 -11.46 -27.30
CA HIS A 8 -9.51 -11.18 -25.97
C HIS A 8 -9.23 -12.50 -25.26
N GLN A 9 -7.94 -12.84 -25.16
CA GLN A 9 -7.46 -13.99 -24.43
C GLN A 9 -7.75 -13.82 -22.94
N ALA A 10 -8.51 -14.76 -22.36
CA ALA A 10 -8.84 -14.79 -20.95
C ALA A 10 -7.53 -14.81 -20.12
N LYS A 11 -7.36 -13.76 -19.30
CA LYS A 11 -6.20 -13.57 -18.45
C LYS A 11 -6.16 -14.69 -17.40
N ARG A 12 -5.14 -15.56 -17.48
CA ARG A 12 -4.88 -16.57 -16.44
C ARG A 12 -4.72 -15.87 -15.10
N GLU A 13 -5.43 -16.34 -14.09
CA GLU A 13 -5.26 -15.95 -12.70
C GLU A 13 -3.82 -16.35 -12.31
N GLY A 14 -2.91 -15.37 -12.32
CA GLY A 14 -1.50 -15.59 -11.99
C GLY A 14 -1.39 -15.93 -10.51
N ASP A 15 -0.77 -17.07 -10.22
CA ASP A 15 -0.41 -17.47 -8.88
C ASP A 15 0.64 -16.47 -8.34
N ILE A 16 0.58 -16.15 -7.05
CA ILE A 16 1.56 -15.28 -6.38
C ILE A 16 2.99 -15.80 -6.57
N SER A 17 3.15 -17.10 -6.79
CA SER A 17 4.39 -17.77 -7.16
C SER A 17 5.04 -17.22 -8.44
N ASP A 18 4.26 -16.77 -9.43
CA ASP A 18 4.76 -16.21 -10.70
C ASP A 18 5.37 -14.82 -10.52
N SER A 19 4.87 -14.05 -9.54
CA SER A 19 5.40 -12.73 -9.21
C SER A 19 6.69 -12.82 -8.39
N PHE A 20 6.92 -13.94 -7.72
CA PHE A 20 8.08 -14.18 -6.88
C PHE A 20 8.87 -15.40 -7.36
N MET A 21 9.68 -15.23 -8.41
CA MET A 21 10.63 -16.26 -8.88
C MET A 21 11.61 -16.77 -7.80
N SER A 22 11.73 -16.06 -6.68
CA SER A 22 12.52 -16.50 -5.52
C SER A 22 11.86 -17.65 -4.74
N LEU A 23 10.55 -17.87 -4.93
CA LEU A 23 9.78 -18.94 -4.29
C LEU A 23 9.68 -20.19 -5.19
N SER A 24 9.89 -20.05 -6.50
CA SER A 24 9.80 -21.13 -7.49
C SER A 24 11.11 -21.90 -7.72
N GLY A 25 12.15 -21.65 -6.92
CA GLY A 25 13.43 -22.37 -6.98
C GLY A 25 14.28 -22.09 -8.23
N GLY A 26 13.87 -21.13 -9.07
CA GLY A 26 14.62 -20.75 -10.27
C GLY A 26 15.84 -19.88 -9.94
N SER A 27 17.00 -20.21 -10.51
CA SER A 27 18.18 -19.34 -10.46
C SER A 27 17.99 -18.17 -11.42
N ARG A 28 18.09 -16.93 -10.91
CA ARG A 28 18.16 -15.74 -11.78
C ARG A 28 19.50 -15.72 -12.52
N PRO A 29 19.52 -15.32 -13.80
CA PRO A 29 20.79 -15.04 -14.46
C PRO A 29 21.55 -13.96 -13.68
N PRO A 30 22.90 -14.02 -13.65
CA PRO A 30 23.70 -13.02 -12.96
C PRO A 30 23.38 -11.63 -13.50
N LEU A 31 23.35 -10.64 -12.60
CA LEU A 31 23.16 -9.25 -12.99
C LEU A 31 24.37 -8.78 -13.83
N PRO A 32 24.16 -7.83 -14.77
CA PRO A 32 25.25 -7.25 -15.56
C PRO A 32 26.41 -6.73 -14.70
N GLU A 33 27.64 -6.82 -15.22
CA GLU A 33 28.89 -6.52 -14.51
C GLU A 33 28.93 -5.10 -13.92
N ARG A 34 28.25 -4.13 -14.54
CA ARG A 34 28.11 -2.75 -14.02
C ARG A 34 27.63 -2.69 -12.56
N PHE A 35 26.85 -3.68 -12.09
CA PHE A 35 26.37 -3.72 -10.71
C PHE A 35 27.45 -4.16 -9.73
N LEU A 36 28.44 -4.93 -10.19
CA LEU A 36 29.61 -5.31 -9.40
C LEU A 36 30.55 -4.11 -9.25
N ASP A 37 30.80 -3.38 -10.34
CA ASP A 37 31.59 -2.14 -10.30
C ASP A 37 30.94 -1.08 -9.40
N LEU A 38 29.61 -0.93 -9.49
CA LEU A 38 28.86 -0.05 -8.59
C LEU A 38 28.97 -0.47 -7.13
N LYS A 39 28.89 -1.76 -6.81
CA LYS A 39 29.07 -2.23 -5.43
C LYS A 39 30.47 -1.93 -4.90
N ARG A 40 31.51 -2.10 -5.73
CA ARG A 40 32.89 -1.76 -5.40
C ARG A 40 33.04 -0.25 -5.14
N SER A 41 32.47 0.60 -6.00
CA SER A 41 32.58 2.05 -5.82
C SER A 41 31.85 2.56 -4.59
N LEU A 42 30.74 1.94 -4.20
CA LEU A 42 29.98 2.32 -2.99
C LEU A 42 30.71 2.05 -1.68
N VAL A 43 31.58 1.04 -1.63
CA VAL A 43 32.27 0.62 -0.39
C VAL A 43 33.74 1.04 -0.33
N ALA A 44 34.30 1.51 -1.46
CA ALA A 44 35.72 1.81 -1.61
C ALA A 44 36.24 2.74 -0.50
N GLY A 45 37.27 2.28 0.22
CA GLY A 45 37.92 3.01 1.31
C GLY A 45 37.13 3.06 2.63
N HIS A 46 35.97 2.39 2.69
CA HIS A 46 35.08 2.33 3.86
C HIS A 46 34.66 0.89 4.20
N GLU A 47 35.36 -0.12 3.67
CA GLU A 47 34.99 -1.53 3.72
C GLU A 47 34.78 -2.01 5.16
N ASP A 48 35.76 -1.78 6.04
CA ASP A 48 35.69 -2.17 7.45
C ASP A 48 34.55 -1.45 8.20
N ARG A 49 34.28 -0.18 7.86
CA ARG A 49 33.19 0.59 8.46
C ARG A 49 31.83 0.06 8.03
N VAL A 50 31.70 -0.31 6.76
CA VAL A 50 30.48 -0.93 6.21
C VAL A 50 30.23 -2.27 6.91
N ILE A 51 31.25 -3.15 7.00
CA ILE A 51 31.12 -4.43 7.70
C ILE A 51 30.71 -4.23 9.16
N ALA A 52 31.40 -3.35 9.90
CA ALA A 52 31.10 -3.11 11.30
C ALA A 52 29.69 -2.52 11.50
N SER A 53 29.25 -1.59 10.65
CA SER A 53 27.90 -1.04 10.70
C SER A 53 26.82 -2.08 10.38
N TRP A 54 27.08 -2.96 9.41
CA TRP A 54 26.19 -4.07 9.07
C TRP A 54 26.02 -5.04 10.24
N GLN A 55 27.12 -5.41 10.92
CA GLN A 55 27.05 -6.25 12.11
C GLN A 55 26.22 -5.61 13.23
N ARG A 56 26.40 -4.30 13.49
CA ARG A 56 25.57 -3.57 14.46
C ARG A 56 24.10 -3.55 14.07
N LEU A 57 23.80 -3.37 12.77
CA LEU A 57 22.44 -3.42 12.25
C LEU A 57 21.80 -4.79 12.47
N LEU A 58 22.49 -5.88 12.14
CA LEU A 58 21.99 -7.24 12.34
C LEU A 58 21.71 -7.55 13.81
N ALA A 59 22.59 -7.12 14.72
CA ALA A 59 22.37 -7.26 16.16
C ALA A 59 21.10 -6.53 16.61
N ARG A 60 20.89 -5.29 16.16
CA ARG A 60 19.69 -4.51 16.50
C ARG A 60 18.41 -5.10 15.90
N LEU A 61 18.47 -5.58 14.66
CA LEU A 61 17.34 -6.26 14.01
C LEU A 61 16.94 -7.53 14.75
N LYS A 62 17.91 -8.30 15.27
CA LYS A 62 17.62 -9.49 16.06
C LYS A 62 16.86 -9.16 17.34
N GLU A 63 17.23 -8.09 18.02
CA GLU A 63 16.53 -7.59 19.21
C GLU A 63 15.10 -7.15 18.88
N GLU A 64 14.93 -6.31 17.85
CA GLU A 64 13.61 -5.83 17.44
C GLU A 64 12.70 -6.97 16.92
N ASN A 65 13.25 -7.96 16.21
CA ASN A 65 12.50 -9.15 15.82
C ASN A 65 12.00 -9.94 17.04
N GLY A 66 12.76 -9.99 18.13
CA GLY A 66 12.32 -10.58 19.39
C GLY A 66 11.11 -9.84 19.99
N ILE A 67 11.12 -8.51 19.93
CA ILE A 67 9.99 -7.67 20.36
C ILE A 67 8.77 -7.95 19.47
N LEU A 68 8.94 -7.97 18.15
CA LEU A 68 7.87 -8.25 17.20
C LEU A 68 7.27 -9.65 17.36
N ALA A 69 8.11 -10.67 17.63
CA ALA A 69 7.65 -12.03 17.84
C ALA A 69 6.81 -12.16 19.13
N LYS A 70 7.12 -11.37 20.16
CA LYS A 70 6.41 -11.38 21.44
C LYS A 70 5.11 -10.56 21.39
N ASP A 71 5.18 -9.34 20.85
CA ASP A 71 4.09 -8.35 20.95
C ASP A 71 3.18 -8.36 19.72
N GLY A 72 3.65 -8.93 18.60
CA GLY A 72 2.89 -9.05 17.35
C GLY A 72 2.35 -7.71 16.87
N SER A 73 1.04 -7.67 16.58
CA SER A 73 0.36 -6.46 16.10
C SER A 73 0.25 -5.34 17.14
N LYS A 74 0.46 -5.63 18.43
CA LYS A 74 0.38 -4.63 19.51
C LYS A 74 1.53 -3.62 19.47
N VAL A 75 2.59 -3.94 18.73
CA VAL A 75 3.74 -3.05 18.54
C VAL A 75 3.39 -1.82 17.70
N ILE A 76 2.31 -1.87 16.92
CA ILE A 76 1.88 -0.79 16.05
C ILE A 76 1.15 0.25 16.90
N PRO A 77 1.64 1.51 16.93
CA PRO A 77 0.98 2.58 17.66
C PRO A 77 -0.45 2.77 17.17
N SER A 78 -1.39 2.85 18.11
CA SER A 78 -2.81 3.12 17.83
C SER A 78 -3.15 4.52 18.35
N VAL A 79 -3.78 5.32 17.51
CA VAL A 79 -4.19 6.70 17.76
C VAL A 79 -5.70 6.79 17.60
N GLU A 80 -6.40 7.46 18.52
CA GLU A 80 -7.83 7.70 18.36
C GLU A 80 -8.07 9.01 17.62
N PHE A 81 -8.91 9.00 16.59
CA PHE A 81 -9.20 10.21 15.79
C PHE A 81 -9.79 11.34 16.64
N SER A 82 -10.60 11.01 17.64
CA SER A 82 -11.16 12.00 18.59
C SER A 82 -10.10 12.74 19.41
N ASN A 83 -8.91 12.14 19.59
CA ASN A 83 -7.79 12.70 20.36
C ASN A 83 -6.51 12.85 19.52
N LEU A 84 -6.66 12.99 18.20
CA LEU A 84 -5.58 12.87 17.21
C LEU A 84 -4.32 13.66 17.58
N GLU A 85 -4.43 14.97 17.81
CA GLU A 85 -3.29 15.84 18.11
C GLU A 85 -2.53 15.41 19.38
N LYS A 86 -3.26 15.04 20.43
CA LYS A 86 -2.69 14.62 21.71
C LYS A 86 -1.97 13.28 21.58
N ASP A 87 -2.60 12.33 20.89
CA ASP A 87 -2.04 10.99 20.70
C ASP A 87 -0.86 11.00 19.72
N LEU A 88 -0.90 11.82 18.67
CA LEU A 88 0.23 12.02 17.76
C LEU A 88 1.43 12.60 18.50
N ALA A 89 1.24 13.63 19.32
CA ALA A 89 2.32 14.21 20.12
C ALA A 89 2.89 13.19 21.11
N ARG A 90 2.03 12.42 21.78
CA ARG A 90 2.42 11.40 22.77
C ARG A 90 3.17 10.21 22.14
N LEU A 91 2.74 9.77 20.95
CA LEU A 91 3.26 8.57 20.29
C LEU A 91 4.27 8.88 19.17
N HIS A 92 4.63 10.14 18.97
CA HIS A 92 5.47 10.59 17.85
C HIS A 92 6.77 9.78 17.69
N SER A 93 7.48 9.48 18.78
CA SER A 93 8.72 8.69 18.74
C SER A 93 8.48 7.25 18.29
N GLU A 94 7.41 6.62 18.77
CA GLU A 94 7.05 5.25 18.39
C GLU A 94 6.57 5.20 16.94
N ILE A 95 5.79 6.18 16.49
CA ILE A 95 5.37 6.28 15.09
C ILE A 95 6.59 6.42 14.18
N LYS A 96 7.57 7.27 14.53
CA LYS A 96 8.83 7.39 13.78
C LYS A 96 9.66 6.12 13.79
N LYS A 97 9.71 5.42 14.93
CA LYS A 97 10.45 4.17 15.08
C LYS A 97 9.83 3.03 14.27
N ARG A 98 8.51 2.89 14.29
CA ARG A 98 7.77 1.80 13.62
C ARG A 98 7.47 2.10 12.15
N GLY A 99 7.44 3.38 11.76
CA GLY A 99 7.14 3.84 10.40
C GLY A 99 5.67 3.69 9.99
N VAL A 100 4.80 3.28 10.92
CA VAL A 100 3.38 3.03 10.69
C VAL A 100 2.58 3.26 11.98
N ALA A 101 1.30 3.61 11.84
CA ALA A 101 0.34 3.75 12.93
C ALA A 101 -1.07 3.39 12.45
N VAL A 102 -1.93 2.99 13.39
CA VAL A 102 -3.38 2.79 13.15
C VAL A 102 -4.13 3.99 13.72
N ILE A 103 -4.93 4.65 12.90
CA ILE A 103 -5.87 5.69 13.38
C ILE A 103 -7.26 5.07 13.46
N ARG A 104 -7.84 5.03 14.66
CA ARG A 104 -9.16 4.47 14.95
C ARG A 104 -10.22 5.56 14.99
N GLY A 105 -11.46 5.19 14.68
CA GLY A 105 -12.60 6.11 14.79
C GLY A 105 -12.60 7.26 13.77
N VAL A 106 -11.90 7.12 12.64
CA VAL A 106 -11.90 8.14 11.57
C VAL A 106 -13.29 8.26 10.92
N ILE A 107 -13.96 7.12 10.75
CA ILE A 107 -15.30 7.02 10.20
C ILE A 107 -16.13 6.21 11.21
N PRO A 108 -17.35 6.65 11.54
CA PRO A 108 -18.28 5.86 12.35
C PRO A 108 -18.47 4.46 11.77
N GLU A 109 -18.67 3.46 12.63
CA GLU A 109 -18.76 2.07 12.19
C GLU A 109 -19.97 1.82 11.28
N GLU A 110 -21.08 2.52 11.51
CA GLU A 110 -22.28 2.46 10.68
C GLU A 110 -22.03 2.93 9.25
N ASP A 111 -21.38 4.07 9.09
CA ASP A 111 -21.01 4.63 7.78
C ASP A 111 -20.00 3.72 7.06
N ALA A 112 -19.02 3.19 7.80
CA ALA A 112 -18.03 2.27 7.24
C ALA A 112 -18.66 0.96 6.73
N ARG A 113 -19.69 0.44 7.41
CA ARG A 113 -20.47 -0.72 6.92
C ARG A 113 -21.28 -0.35 5.68
N ALA A 114 -21.97 0.79 5.69
CA ALA A 114 -22.75 1.26 4.54
C ALA A 114 -21.88 1.38 3.28
N TYR A 115 -20.67 1.94 3.40
CA TYR A 115 -19.74 2.01 2.27
C TYR A 115 -19.34 0.62 1.74
N LYS A 116 -19.13 -0.36 2.62
CA LYS A 116 -18.82 -1.73 2.20
C LYS A 116 -19.99 -2.33 1.42
N ASP A 117 -21.21 -2.14 1.89
CA ASP A 117 -22.42 -2.66 1.25
C ASP A 117 -22.62 -2.02 -0.14
N ASP A 118 -22.44 -0.70 -0.26
CA ASP A 118 -22.51 0.04 -1.53
C ASP A 118 -21.49 -0.49 -2.55
N ILE A 119 -20.27 -0.81 -2.10
CA ILE A 119 -19.20 -1.35 -2.94
C ILE A 119 -19.55 -2.76 -3.42
N GLU A 120 -20.04 -3.61 -2.52
CA GLU A 120 -20.44 -4.98 -2.84
C GLU A 120 -21.62 -5.00 -3.83
N GLU A 121 -22.59 -4.10 -3.65
CA GLU A 121 -23.70 -3.87 -4.59
C GLU A 121 -23.17 -3.45 -5.95
N TYR A 122 -22.28 -2.45 -6.00
CA TYR A 122 -21.70 -1.96 -7.23
C TYR A 122 -20.94 -3.05 -8.01
N VAL A 123 -20.14 -3.88 -7.31
CA VAL A 123 -19.43 -5.02 -7.94
C VAL A 123 -20.42 -6.05 -8.48
N ARG A 124 -21.52 -6.32 -7.78
CA ARG A 124 -22.56 -7.25 -8.23
C ARG A 124 -23.25 -6.78 -9.50
N GLN A 125 -23.57 -5.48 -9.56
CA GLN A 125 -24.21 -4.86 -10.72
C GLN A 125 -23.24 -4.68 -11.91
N ASN A 126 -21.92 -4.79 -11.69
CA ASN A 126 -20.91 -4.61 -12.72
C ASN A 126 -19.95 -5.82 -12.80
N PRO A 127 -20.39 -6.98 -13.32
CA PRO A 127 -19.61 -8.22 -13.34
C PRO A 127 -18.27 -8.12 -14.09
N SER A 128 -18.12 -7.16 -15.00
CA SER A 128 -16.86 -6.88 -15.72
C SER A 128 -15.74 -6.36 -14.80
N THR A 129 -16.04 -6.00 -13.55
CA THR A 129 -15.07 -5.52 -12.54
C THR A 129 -14.42 -6.64 -11.71
N ARG A 130 -14.89 -7.89 -11.84
CA ARG A 130 -14.31 -9.06 -11.16
C ARG A 130 -12.83 -9.24 -11.54
N GLY A 131 -11.98 -9.52 -10.54
CA GLY A 131 -10.54 -9.74 -10.73
C GLY A 131 -9.68 -8.47 -10.84
N ARG A 132 -10.27 -7.27 -10.66
CA ARG A 132 -9.52 -6.00 -10.56
C ARG A 132 -9.17 -5.70 -9.10
N SER A 133 -8.10 -4.93 -8.85
CA SER A 133 -7.73 -4.50 -7.51
C SER A 133 -8.82 -3.59 -6.90
N HIS A 134 -9.01 -3.67 -5.58
CA HIS A 134 -10.01 -2.87 -4.85
C HIS A 134 -9.85 -1.36 -5.11
N ALA A 135 -8.62 -0.86 -5.24
CA ALA A 135 -8.34 0.54 -5.58
C ALA A 135 -8.91 0.96 -6.95
N ARG A 136 -8.91 0.05 -7.94
CA ARG A 136 -9.49 0.30 -9.27
C ARG A 136 -11.02 0.32 -9.21
N ILE A 137 -11.61 -0.60 -8.43
CA ILE A 137 -13.06 -0.65 -8.20
C ILE A 137 -13.54 0.63 -7.51
N MET A 138 -12.82 1.12 -6.50
CA MET A 138 -13.12 2.40 -5.84
C MET A 138 -13.03 3.59 -6.80
N SER A 139 -12.01 3.62 -7.66
CA SER A 139 -11.85 4.68 -8.66
C SER A 139 -13.01 4.71 -9.66
N ASP A 140 -13.47 3.53 -10.10
CA ASP A 140 -14.59 3.39 -11.03
C ASP A 140 -15.91 3.82 -10.35
N TYR A 141 -16.13 3.40 -9.09
CA TYR A 141 -17.28 3.82 -8.28
C TYR A 141 -17.33 5.35 -8.10
N LEU A 142 -16.22 5.98 -7.69
CA LEU A 142 -16.16 7.43 -7.51
C LEU A 142 -16.33 8.21 -8.83
N SER A 143 -15.91 7.65 -9.96
CA SER A 143 -16.09 8.25 -11.28
C SER A 143 -17.55 8.17 -11.72
N ASN A 144 -18.19 7.02 -11.51
CA ASN A 144 -19.60 6.83 -11.83
C ASN A 144 -20.52 7.65 -10.92
N LEU A 145 -20.19 7.76 -9.62
CA LEU A 145 -20.90 8.61 -8.68
C LEU A 145 -20.88 10.09 -9.13
N LYS A 146 -19.73 10.60 -9.58
CA LYS A 146 -19.59 11.97 -10.12
C LYS A 146 -20.38 12.20 -11.40
N SER A 147 -20.51 11.18 -12.25
CA SER A 147 -21.31 11.27 -13.48
C SER A 147 -22.82 11.27 -13.25
N SER A 148 -23.27 10.82 -12.06
CA SER A 148 -24.69 10.76 -11.69
C SER A 148 -25.23 12.07 -11.10
N PHE A 149 -24.36 13.02 -10.74
CA PHE A 149 -24.79 14.34 -10.28
C PHE A 149 -24.99 15.31 -11.46
N PRO A 150 -26.22 15.79 -11.72
CA PRO A 150 -26.45 16.83 -12.72
C PRO A 150 -25.81 18.14 -12.24
N THR A 151 -25.10 18.82 -13.15
CA THR A 151 -24.54 20.16 -12.96
C THR A 151 -25.65 21.14 -12.60
N GLY A 152 -25.97 21.30 -11.31
CA GLY A 152 -26.98 22.26 -10.88
C GLY A 152 -27.68 22.04 -9.54
N GLN A 153 -27.54 20.90 -8.85
CA GLN A 153 -28.13 20.77 -7.50
C GLN A 153 -27.09 20.87 -6.38
N SER A 154 -27.23 21.95 -5.61
CA SER A 154 -26.56 22.15 -4.33
C SER A 154 -27.16 21.21 -3.29
N SER A 155 -26.40 20.20 -2.85
CA SER A 155 -26.68 19.52 -1.59
C SER A 155 -25.39 19.04 -0.93
N SER A 156 -25.09 19.71 0.19
CA SER A 156 -24.56 19.26 1.48
C SER A 156 -23.63 18.03 1.65
N ILE A 157 -23.07 17.42 0.60
CA ILE A 157 -22.00 16.44 0.73
C ILE A 157 -20.72 17.13 0.32
N ARG A 158 -20.12 17.86 1.28
CA ARG A 158 -18.80 18.43 1.15
C ARG A 158 -17.79 17.28 1.18
N ALA A 159 -17.56 16.64 0.04
CA ALA A 159 -16.38 15.79 -0.16
C ALA A 159 -15.15 16.71 -0.04
N VAL A 160 -14.57 16.77 1.16
CA VAL A 160 -13.32 17.48 1.41
C VAL A 160 -12.20 16.66 0.77
N LEU A 161 -12.00 16.87 -0.53
CA LEU A 161 -10.80 16.41 -1.22
C LEU A 161 -9.74 17.50 -1.05
N VAL A 162 -8.89 17.36 -0.01
CA VAL A 162 -7.65 18.14 0.09
C VAL A 162 -6.76 17.70 -1.08
N LYS A 163 -6.62 18.56 -2.10
CA LYS A 163 -5.55 18.43 -3.09
C LYS A 163 -4.21 18.67 -2.37
N PRO A 164 -3.20 17.78 -2.47
CA PRO A 164 -1.84 18.19 -2.17
C PRO A 164 -1.42 19.25 -3.20
N ALA A 165 -1.03 20.42 -2.72
CA ALA A 165 -0.41 21.46 -3.53
C ALA A 165 0.94 20.94 -4.03
N ASN A 166 1.07 20.77 -5.34
CA ASN A 166 2.39 20.69 -5.96
C ASN A 166 2.98 22.10 -5.92
N SER A 167 4.01 22.27 -5.09
CA SER A 167 4.94 23.40 -5.18
C SER A 167 5.85 23.24 -6.40
N SER A 168 6.13 24.39 -7.02
CA SER A 168 6.77 24.68 -8.29
C SER A 168 8.03 23.91 -8.68
#